data_AF-A0AA37SR25-F1
#
_entry.id   AF-A0AA37SR25-F1
#
_cell.length_a   1.000
_cell.length_b   1.000
_cell.length_c   1.000
_cell.angle_alpha   90.00
_cell.angle_beta   90.00
_cell.angle_gamma   90.00
#
_symmetry.space_group_name_H-M   'P 1'
#
loop_
_entity.id
_entity.type
_entity.pdbx_description
1 polymer ?
#
loop_
_entity_poly.entity_id
_entity_poly.type
_entity_poly.pdbx_seq_one_letter_code
_entity_poly.pdbx_strand_id
1 'polypeptide(L)'
;MKNDKEKWVNDVLNSMEGSRRAKPSPELFDQILQEIDRPETQVLTMPHWSRIAAVAALLIMGNVFAVQQISQSRYSDLSEVSSSDSDNYMLVSDYKIYE
;
A
#
# COMPACT_ATOMS: atom_id res chain seq x y z
N MET A 1 4.87 -16.34 -53.26
CA MET A 1 5.13 -16.06 -51.83
C MET A 1 6.54 -15.54 -51.55
N LYS A 2 7.65 -16.23 -51.87
CA LYS A 2 9.01 -15.66 -51.69
C LYS A 2 9.30 -14.47 -52.64
N ASN A 3 8.90 -14.58 -53.91
CA ASN A 3 9.12 -13.52 -54.92
C ASN A 3 8.38 -12.21 -54.64
N ASP A 4 7.21 -12.27 -54.00
CA ASP A 4 6.37 -11.07 -53.80
C ASP A 4 6.99 -10.13 -52.76
N LYS A 5 7.67 -10.70 -51.75
CA LYS A 5 8.36 -9.96 -50.70
C LYS A 5 9.60 -9.24 -51.24
N GLU A 6 10.39 -9.90 -52.07
CA GLU A 6 11.57 -9.32 -52.70
C GLU A 6 11.19 -8.23 -53.70
N LYS A 7 10.09 -8.41 -54.43
CA LYS A 7 9.56 -7.41 -55.35
C LYS A 7 9.12 -6.14 -54.62
N TRP A 8 8.37 -6.28 -53.53
CA TRP A 8 7.95 -5.12 -52.72
C TRP A 8 9.15 -4.35 -52.12
N VAL A 9 10.17 -5.04 -51.62
CA VAL A 9 11.38 -4.39 -51.09
C VAL A 9 12.09 -3.59 -52.17
N ASN A 10 12.27 -4.19 -53.36
CA ASN A 10 12.91 -3.51 -54.48
C ASN A 10 12.08 -2.34 -55.01
N ASP A 11 10.76 -2.47 -55.08
CA ASP A 11 9.86 -1.39 -55.49
C ASP A 11 9.93 -0.20 -54.52
N VAL A 12 10.01 -0.45 -53.21
CA VAL A 12 10.16 0.60 -52.18
C VAL A 12 11.53 1.28 -52.28
N LEU A 13 12.61 0.51 -52.42
CA LEU A 13 13.96 1.09 -52.53
C LEU A 13 14.13 1.90 -53.81
N ASN A 14 13.63 1.40 -54.94
CA ASN A 14 13.69 2.09 -56.22
C ASN A 14 12.75 3.31 -56.27
N SER A 15 11.68 3.35 -55.47
CA SER A 15 10.81 4.53 -55.35
C SER A 15 11.52 5.77 -54.78
N MET A 16 12.65 5.56 -54.10
CA MET A 16 13.48 6.63 -53.53
C MET A 16 14.66 7.01 -54.43
N GLU A 17 14.86 6.31 -55.54
CA GLU A 17 15.94 6.58 -56.50
C GLU A 17 15.69 7.91 -57.21
N GLY A 18 16.63 8.85 -57.10
CA GLY A 18 16.46 10.23 -57.59
C GLY A 18 15.85 11.21 -56.57
N SER A 19 15.44 10.74 -55.39
CA SER A 19 15.08 11.64 -54.29
C SER A 19 16.32 12.42 -53.81
N ARG A 20 16.17 13.74 -53.63
CA ARG A 20 17.24 14.55 -53.04
C ARG A 20 17.35 14.20 -51.56
N ARG A 21 18.59 14.09 -51.06
CA ARG A 21 18.83 13.97 -49.61
C ARG A 21 18.08 15.10 -48.88
N ALA A 22 17.10 14.72 -48.07
CA ALA A 22 16.46 15.66 -47.17
C ALA A 22 17.50 16.14 -46.16
N LYS A 23 17.70 17.46 -46.05
CA LYS A 23 18.38 18.03 -44.91
C LYS A 23 17.35 18.12 -43.78
N PRO A 24 17.55 17.45 -42.64
CA PRO A 24 16.67 17.64 -41.51
C PRO A 24 16.69 19.11 -41.08
N SER A 25 15.55 19.63 -40.65
CA SER A 25 15.48 20.95 -40.02
C SER A 25 16.39 20.96 -38.79
N PRO A 26 17.20 22.01 -38.56
CA PRO A 26 18.01 22.14 -37.35
C PRO A 26 17.14 22.06 -36.07
N GLU A 27 15.89 22.52 -36.12
CA GLU A 27 14.96 22.47 -34.99
C GLU A 27 14.50 21.05 -34.64
N LEU A 28 14.56 20.09 -35.57
CA LEU A 28 14.17 18.70 -35.29
C LEU A 28 15.12 18.04 -34.29
N PHE A 29 16.40 18.40 -34.36
CA PHE A 29 17.39 17.85 -33.42
C PHE A 29 17.12 18.35 -32.00
N ASP A 30 16.79 19.63 -31.86
CA ASP A 30 16.43 20.23 -30.57
C ASP A 30 15.13 19.64 -30.02
N GLN A 31 14.13 19.38 -30.88
CA GLN A 31 12.89 18.70 -30.47
C GLN A 31 13.13 17.27 -29.98
N ILE A 32 14.01 16.51 -30.65
CA ILE A 32 14.38 15.16 -30.24
C ILE A 32 15.09 15.19 -28.89
N LEU A 33 16.03 16.11 -28.69
CA LEU A 33 16.71 16.27 -27.40
C LEU A 33 15.73 16.63 -26.29
N GLN A 34 14.78 17.51 -26.57
CA GLN A 34 13.79 17.96 -25.59
C GLN A 34 12.81 16.84 -25.19
N GLU A 35 12.46 15.94 -26.12
CA GLU A 35 11.60 14.79 -25.81
C GLU A 35 12.37 13.68 -25.07
N ILE A 36 13.68 13.50 -25.34
CA ILE A 36 14.55 12.57 -24.60
C ILE A 36 14.76 13.01 -23.15
N ASP A 37 14.93 14.32 -22.92
CA ASP A 37 15.11 14.90 -21.58
C ASP A 37 13.79 15.01 -20.80
N ARG A 38 12.65 14.73 -21.45
CA ARG A 38 11.35 14.74 -20.79
C ARG A 38 11.24 13.50 -19.90
N PRO A 39 11.15 13.66 -18.57
CA PRO A 39 10.96 12.51 -17.70
C PRO A 39 9.62 11.83 -18.05
N GLU A 40 9.67 10.57 -18.50
CA GLU A 40 8.49 9.73 -18.75
C GLU A 40 7.66 9.48 -17.47
N THR A 41 8.25 9.77 -16.32
CA THR A 41 7.66 9.50 -15.01
C THR A 41 6.90 10.73 -14.51
N GLN A 42 5.57 10.66 -14.61
CA GLN A 42 4.71 11.49 -13.77
C GLN A 42 5.03 11.18 -12.30
N VAL A 43 5.61 12.16 -11.60
CA VAL A 43 5.80 12.10 -10.15
C VAL A 43 4.42 12.14 -9.51
N LEU A 44 3.88 10.98 -9.16
CA LEU A 44 2.61 10.87 -8.46
C LEU A 44 2.81 11.32 -7.02
N THR A 45 2.59 12.61 -6.74
CA THR A 45 2.54 13.11 -5.37
C THR A 45 1.38 12.44 -4.65
N MET A 46 1.66 11.67 -3.59
CA MET A 46 0.64 11.01 -2.76
C MET A 46 0.46 11.75 -1.43
N PRO A 47 -0.29 12.87 -1.40
CA PRO A 47 -0.37 13.77 -0.23
C PRO A 47 -1.09 13.17 0.99
N HIS A 48 -1.69 11.98 0.86
CA HIS A 48 -2.55 11.40 1.90
C HIS A 48 -1.89 10.33 2.76
N TRP A 49 -0.64 9.95 2.49
CA TRP A 49 0.07 8.94 3.30
C TRP A 49 0.20 9.33 4.77
N SER A 50 0.38 10.62 5.06
CA SER A 50 0.42 11.12 6.44
C SER A 50 -0.90 10.89 7.19
N ARG A 51 -2.03 11.07 6.51
CA ARG A 51 -3.37 10.84 7.08
C ARG A 51 -3.64 9.35 7.28
N ILE A 52 -3.28 8.53 6.29
CA ILE A 52 -3.40 7.07 6.37
C ILE A 52 -2.57 6.54 7.54
N ALA A 53 -1.32 7.00 7.67
CA ALA A 53 -0.44 6.63 8.77
C ALA A 53 -1.00 7.04 10.14
N ALA A 54 -1.58 8.24 10.25
CA ALA A 54 -2.18 8.71 11.50
C ALA A 54 -3.38 7.85 11.93
N VAL A 55 -4.27 7.50 11.00
CA VAL A 55 -5.42 6.62 11.27
C VAL A 55 -4.96 5.21 11.66
N ALA A 56 -3.96 4.66 10.95
CA ALA A 56 -3.39 3.36 11.29
C ALA A 56 -2.74 3.36 12.69
N ALA A 57 -2.02 4.42 13.04
CA ALA A 57 -1.42 4.56 14.37
C ALA A 57 -2.47 4.61 15.48
N LEU A 58 -3.57 5.35 15.29
CA LEU A 58 -4.68 5.40 16.25
C LEU A 58 -5.33 4.02 16.45
N LEU A 59 -5.55 3.26 15.37
CA LEU A 59 -6.09 1.91 15.46
C LEU A 59 -5.17 0.97 16.23
N ILE A 60 -3.87 1.02 15.97
CA ILE A 60 -2.87 0.20 16.69
C ILE A 60 -2.87 0.59 18.17
N MET A 61 -2.82 1.89 18.49
CA MET A 61 -2.77 2.37 19.86
C MET A 61 -4.03 1.99 20.65
N GLY A 62 -5.22 2.11 20.02
CA GLY A 62 -6.48 1.68 20.62
C GLY A 62 -6.50 0.18 20.92
N ASN A 63 -6.04 -0.65 19.99
CA ASN A 63 -5.93 -2.09 20.20
C ASN A 63 -4.95 -2.45 21.33
N VAL A 64 -3.78 -1.79 21.38
CA VAL A 64 -2.80 -1.99 22.46
C VAL A 64 -3.38 -1.60 23.81
N PHE A 65 -4.08 -0.46 23.89
CA PHE A 65 -4.71 -0.01 25.13
C PHE A 65 -5.80 -0.98 25.61
N ALA A 66 -6.65 -1.46 24.69
CA ALA A 66 -7.69 -2.44 25.02
C ALA A 66 -7.08 -3.74 25.58
N VAL A 67 -6.00 -4.24 24.96
CA VAL A 67 -5.29 -5.43 25.44
C VAL A 67 -4.68 -5.20 26.83
N GLN A 68 -4.06 -4.04 27.06
CA GLN A 68 -3.48 -3.68 28.36
C GLN A 68 -4.55 -3.64 29.45
N GLN A 69 -5.69 -3.00 29.19
CA GLN A 69 -6.78 -2.90 30.15
C GLN A 69 -7.36 -4.28 30.51
N ILE A 70 -7.58 -5.15 29.52
CA ILE A 70 -8.06 -6.52 29.73
C ILE A 70 -7.02 -7.36 30.49
N SER A 71 -5.73 -7.18 30.19
CA SER A 71 -4.67 -7.90 30.89
C SER A 71 -4.58 -7.45 32.35
N GLN A 72 -4.68 -6.15 32.63
CA GLN A 72 -4.60 -5.61 33.98
C GLN A 72 -5.80 -6.03 34.83
N SER A 73 -7.03 -6.01 34.28
CA SER A 73 -8.21 -6.50 35.00
C SER A 73 -8.11 -8.00 35.33
N ARG A 74 -7.57 -8.81 34.40
CA ARG A 74 -7.32 -10.25 34.66
C ARG A 74 -6.25 -10.50 35.73
N TYR A 75 -5.22 -9.67 35.80
CA TYR A 75 -4.22 -9.76 36.86
C TYR A 75 -4.79 -9.35 38.22
N SER A 76 -5.62 -8.30 38.28
CA SER A 76 -6.29 -7.87 39.51
C SER A 76 -7.23 -8.96 40.07
N ASP A 77 -8.05 -9.59 39.21
CA ASP A 77 -8.93 -10.70 39.61
C ASP A 77 -8.14 -11.92 40.12
N LEU A 78 -6.98 -12.24 39.54
CA LEU A 78 -6.14 -13.36 40.01
C LEU A 78 -5.40 -13.06 41.32
N SER A 79 -5.01 -11.79 41.55
CA SER A 79 -4.40 -11.38 42.82
C SER A 79 -5.41 -11.31 43.97
N GLU A 80 -6.68 -10.98 43.71
CA GLU A 80 -7.74 -10.95 44.73
C GLU A 80 -8.19 -12.36 45.17
N VAL A 81 -8.10 -13.35 44.26
CA VAL A 81 -8.33 -14.77 44.57
C VAL A 81 -7.19 -15.41 45.37
N SER A 82 -5.96 -14.88 45.28
CA SER A 82 -4.79 -15.45 45.98
C SER A 82 -4.52 -14.85 47.37
N SER A 83 -5.22 -13.76 47.74
CA SER A 83 -5.09 -13.09 49.03
C SER A 83 -6.35 -13.12 49.90
N SER A 84 -7.31 -13.99 49.59
CA SER A 84 -8.56 -14.17 50.35
C SER A 84 -8.72 -15.56 50.98
N ASP A 85 -7.61 -16.27 51.25
CA ASP A 85 -7.65 -17.58 51.92
C ASP A 85 -7.32 -17.50 53.43
N SER A 86 -7.58 -16.35 54.06
CA SER A 86 -7.25 -16.18 55.50
C SER A 86 -8.37 -15.65 56.37
N ASP A 87 -9.39 -14.96 55.87
CA ASP A 87 -10.38 -14.36 56.77
C ASP A 87 -11.80 -14.33 56.19
N ASN A 88 -12.70 -15.06 56.87
CA ASN A 88 -14.16 -14.88 56.89
C ASN A 88 -14.97 -15.26 55.63
N TYR A 89 -15.08 -16.56 55.35
CA TYR A 89 -16.28 -17.11 54.69
C TYR A 89 -17.37 -17.40 55.73
N MET A 90 -18.16 -16.38 56.08
CA MET A 90 -19.46 -16.58 56.74
C MET A 90 -20.50 -16.88 55.66
N LEU A 91 -20.73 -18.17 55.40
CA LEU A 91 -21.79 -18.65 54.52
C LEU A 91 -23.15 -18.41 55.18
N VAL A 92 -23.78 -17.27 54.90
CA VAL A 92 -25.22 -17.08 55.21
C VAL A 92 -26.01 -18.04 54.31
N SER A 93 -26.37 -19.19 54.89
CA SER A 93 -27.23 -20.18 54.27
C SER A 93 -28.67 -19.90 54.69
N ASP A 94 -29.38 -19.04 53.96
CA ASP A 94 -30.81 -18.87 54.18
C ASP A 94 -31.57 -19.90 53.32
N TYR A 95 -31.65 -21.12 53.85
CA TYR A 95 -32.40 -22.20 53.22
C TYR A 95 -33.66 -22.44 54.06
N LYS A 96 -34.75 -21.76 53.69
CA LYS A 96 -36.10 -22.07 54.20
C LYS A 96 -36.61 -23.34 53.52
N ILE A 97 -36.34 -24.49 54.12
CA ILE A 97 -37.10 -25.71 53.87
C ILE A 97 -38.04 -25.85 55.07
N TYR A 98 -39.35 -25.86 54.80
CA TYR A 98 -40.48 -25.93 55.74
C TYR A 98 -40.93 -24.60 56.37
N GLU A 99 -41.89 -23.94 55.72
CA GLU A 99 -43.32 -23.92 56.14
C GLU A 99 -44.22 -23.89 54.89
#